data_AF-A0AAU2PD16-F1
#
_entry.id   AF-A0AAU2PD16-F1
#
_cell.length_a   1.000
_cell.length_b   1.000
_cell.length_c   1.000
_cell.angle_alpha   90.00
_cell.angle_beta   90.00
_cell.angle_gamma   90.00
#
_symmetry.space_group_name_H-M   'P 1'
#
loop_
_entity.id
_entity.type
_entity.pdbx_description
1 polymer ?
#
loop_
_entity_poly.entity_id
_entity_poly.type
_entity_poly.pdbx_seq_one_letter_code
_entity_poly.pdbx_strand_id
1 'polypeptide(L)'
;MEQATQTTAPAPTAQEPQPPTFEDAHAVIPLVVLPLEQKPFAVETGEDWPSGWRVHLKFRETRGAGLLEFAALVDVPVTRADTAFGTHLDAITRIRGIEVRASALVSPWEADRLLGTRTPEPTPTVQAEDQAAAHPVPLSTSTLAELPAIMSVLTPNTTPGAEDEGRCVRCGCTDNAACEGGCYWVSNLQLVDLCSACATAEELATMSIIPAEVPDGEQLPAAADTPEPAPIPRLASPLMHRIAVTPALPAEDGQA
;
A
#
# COMPACT_ATOMS: atom_id res chain seq x y z
N MET A 1 -14.06 61.03 -50.94
CA MET A 1 -13.18 60.57 -49.85
C MET A 1 -14.03 59.69 -48.96
N GLU A 2 -14.08 58.40 -49.25
CA GLU A 2 -14.82 57.41 -48.47
C GLU A 2 -13.89 56.89 -47.36
N GLN A 3 -14.20 57.25 -46.11
CA GLN A 3 -13.52 56.68 -44.96
C GLN A 3 -14.16 55.33 -44.65
N ALA A 4 -13.43 54.25 -44.92
CA ALA A 4 -13.83 52.91 -44.54
C ALA A 4 -13.69 52.75 -43.02
N THR A 5 -14.82 52.64 -42.32
CA THR A 5 -14.89 52.33 -40.90
C THR A 5 -14.43 50.89 -40.69
N GLN A 6 -13.24 50.69 -40.10
CA GLN A 6 -12.78 49.37 -39.69
C GLN A 6 -13.56 48.93 -38.45
N THR A 7 -14.49 47.98 -38.64
CA THR A 7 -15.14 47.26 -37.54
C THR A 7 -14.10 46.41 -36.83
N THR A 8 -13.69 46.84 -35.62
CA THR A 8 -12.82 46.04 -34.76
C THR A 8 -13.66 44.91 -34.15
N ALA A 9 -13.31 43.66 -34.47
CA ALA A 9 -13.96 42.50 -33.88
C ALA A 9 -13.71 42.48 -32.36
N PRO A 10 -14.71 42.12 -31.53
CA PRO A 10 -14.52 42.01 -30.09
C PRO A 10 -13.42 41.00 -29.78
N ALA A 11 -12.55 41.35 -28.83
CA ALA A 11 -11.51 40.45 -28.35
C ALA A 11 -12.15 39.15 -27.82
N PRO A 12 -11.60 37.97 -28.13
CA PRO A 12 -12.13 36.71 -27.62
C PRO A 12 -12.17 36.77 -26.10
N THR A 13 -13.35 36.61 -25.53
CA THR A 13 -13.54 36.53 -24.08
C THR A 13 -12.70 35.35 -23.59
N ALA A 14 -11.76 35.60 -22.67
CA ALA A 14 -10.99 34.54 -22.05
C ALA A 14 -11.97 33.55 -21.40
N GLN A 15 -12.00 32.32 -21.92
CA GLN A 15 -12.86 31.28 -21.39
C GLN A 15 -12.37 30.94 -19.98
N GLU A 16 -13.26 31.03 -19.00
CA GLU A 16 -12.96 30.67 -17.63
C GLU A 16 -12.54 29.19 -17.59
N PRO A 17 -11.43 28.84 -16.91
CA PRO A 17 -10.97 27.47 -16.85
C PRO A 17 -12.07 26.60 -16.24
N GLN A 18 -12.52 25.59 -16.99
CA GLN A 18 -13.51 24.66 -16.46
C GLN A 18 -12.90 23.89 -15.29
N PRO A 19 -13.66 23.68 -14.20
CA PRO A 19 -13.19 22.86 -13.09
C PRO A 19 -12.96 21.42 -13.56
N PRO A 20 -11.95 20.72 -13.02
CA PRO A 20 -11.70 19.33 -13.38
C PRO A 20 -12.89 18.45 -13.02
N THR A 21 -13.08 17.39 -13.79
CA THR A 21 -14.12 16.37 -13.58
C THR A 21 -13.56 15.09 -12.95
N PHE A 22 -14.45 14.19 -12.51
CA PHE A 22 -14.07 12.85 -12.05
C PHE A 22 -13.35 12.04 -13.15
N GLU A 23 -13.78 12.18 -14.41
CA GLU A 23 -13.16 11.51 -15.55
C GLU A 23 -11.73 12.00 -15.76
N ASP A 24 -11.50 13.32 -15.61
CA ASP A 24 -10.15 13.90 -15.66
C ASP A 24 -9.26 13.31 -14.56
N ALA A 25 -9.79 13.15 -13.33
CA ALA A 25 -9.06 12.53 -12.23
C ALA A 25 -8.68 11.07 -12.53
N HIS A 26 -9.62 10.28 -13.06
CA HIS A 26 -9.35 8.90 -13.46
C HIS A 26 -8.33 8.79 -14.60
N ALA A 27 -8.36 9.73 -15.56
CA ALA A 27 -7.40 9.77 -16.66
C ALA A 27 -5.96 10.06 -16.19
N VAL A 28 -5.77 10.66 -15.00
CA VAL A 28 -4.44 10.90 -14.41
C VAL A 28 -3.83 9.63 -13.84
N ILE A 29 -4.64 8.69 -13.33
CA ILE A 29 -4.15 7.45 -12.68
C ILE A 29 -3.15 6.67 -13.56
N PRO A 30 -3.45 6.29 -14.82
CA PRO A 30 -2.50 5.53 -15.63
C PRO A 30 -1.22 6.32 -15.95
N LEU A 31 -1.28 7.66 -16.00
CA LEU A 31 -0.11 8.50 -16.26
C LEU A 31 0.91 8.43 -15.12
N VAL A 32 0.43 8.30 -13.87
CA VAL A 32 1.29 8.24 -12.69
C VAL A 32 1.59 6.82 -12.23
N VAL A 33 0.65 5.88 -12.35
CA VAL A 33 0.82 4.52 -11.83
C VAL A 33 1.58 3.61 -12.79
N LEU A 34 1.37 3.72 -14.11
CA LEU A 34 2.01 2.82 -15.07
C LEU A 34 3.55 2.92 -15.06
N PRO A 35 4.17 4.10 -14.97
CA PRO A 35 5.62 4.22 -14.97
C PRO A 35 6.32 3.69 -13.71
N LEU A 36 5.60 3.54 -12.58
CA LEU A 36 6.21 3.11 -11.32
C LEU A 36 6.59 1.62 -11.36
N GLU A 37 7.77 1.26 -10.90
CA GLU A 37 8.14 -0.15 -10.74
C GLU A 37 7.40 -0.72 -9.52
N GLN A 38 7.37 0.04 -8.43
CA GLN A 38 6.63 -0.30 -7.23
C GLN A 38 5.21 0.28 -7.27
N LYS A 39 4.22 -0.59 -7.51
CA LYS A 39 2.82 -0.17 -7.56
C LYS A 39 2.29 0.20 -6.15
N PRO A 40 1.47 1.26 -6.04
CA PRO A 40 0.76 1.56 -4.81
C PRO A 40 -0.16 0.39 -4.44
N PHE A 41 -0.40 0.18 -3.14
CA PHE A 41 -1.31 -0.88 -2.70
C PHE A 41 -2.78 -0.49 -2.86
N ALA A 42 -3.07 0.82 -2.85
CA ALA A 42 -4.38 1.38 -3.06
C ALA A 42 -4.26 2.70 -3.82
N VAL A 43 -5.25 2.96 -4.68
CA VAL A 43 -5.44 4.23 -5.37
C VAL A 43 -6.86 4.68 -5.07
N GLU A 44 -6.99 5.87 -4.48
CA GLU A 44 -8.27 6.44 -4.12
C GLU A 44 -8.50 7.73 -4.91
N THR A 45 -9.67 7.86 -5.54
CA THR A 45 -10.13 9.10 -6.14
C THR A 45 -11.18 9.70 -5.23
N GLY A 46 -11.02 10.97 -4.85
CA GLY A 46 -11.96 11.65 -3.97
C GLY A 46 -12.13 13.12 -4.33
N GLU A 47 -13.21 13.72 -3.87
CA GLU A 47 -13.42 15.17 -3.95
C GLU A 47 -12.93 15.82 -2.66
N ASP A 48 -12.03 16.79 -2.78
CA ASP A 48 -11.51 17.61 -1.68
C ASP A 48 -11.94 19.06 -1.91
N TRP A 49 -12.92 19.53 -1.15
CA TRP A 49 -13.43 20.89 -1.31
C TRP A 49 -12.53 21.88 -0.54
N PRO A 50 -12.10 23.02 -1.12
CA PRO A 50 -12.45 23.60 -2.43
C PRO A 50 -11.52 23.20 -3.59
N SER A 51 -10.53 22.34 -3.34
CA SER A 51 -9.46 21.97 -4.28
C SER A 51 -9.93 21.21 -5.53
N GLY A 52 -11.16 20.66 -5.51
CA GLY A 52 -11.72 19.85 -6.58
C GLY A 52 -11.43 18.37 -6.40
N TRP A 53 -11.08 17.66 -7.47
CA TRP A 53 -10.76 16.24 -7.40
C TRP A 53 -9.30 15.98 -7.01
N ARG A 54 -9.08 14.91 -6.24
CA ARG A 54 -7.76 14.40 -5.86
C ARG A 54 -7.61 12.92 -6.19
N VAL A 55 -6.39 12.52 -6.50
CA VAL A 55 -5.95 11.12 -6.61
C VAL A 55 -4.93 10.84 -5.52
N HIS A 56 -5.20 9.89 -4.63
CA HIS A 56 -4.32 9.49 -3.54
C HIS A 56 -3.73 8.10 -3.79
N LEU A 57 -2.42 8.05 -4.03
CA LEU A 57 -1.62 6.84 -4.15
C LEU A 57 -1.10 6.45 -2.75
N LYS A 58 -1.50 5.28 -2.25
CA LYS A 58 -1.07 4.80 -0.93
C LYS A 58 -0.03 3.69 -1.08
N PHE A 59 1.10 3.86 -0.40
CA PHE A 59 2.18 2.88 -0.32
C PHE A 59 2.25 2.28 1.09
N ARG A 60 2.57 0.99 1.18
CA ARG A 60 2.77 0.30 2.48
C ARG A 60 4.18 0.58 3.01
N GLU A 61 4.39 0.28 4.28
CA GLU A 61 5.68 0.42 4.96
C GLU A 61 6.84 -0.22 4.17
N THR A 62 6.70 -1.47 3.75
CA THR A 62 7.74 -2.19 2.98
C THR A 62 7.90 -1.71 1.53
N ARG A 63 7.06 -0.77 1.08
CA ARG A 63 7.04 -0.22 -0.28
C ARG A 63 7.19 1.30 -0.30
N GLY A 64 7.75 1.90 0.75
CA GLY A 64 8.01 3.34 0.80
C GLY A 64 8.88 3.85 -0.36
N ALA A 65 9.68 2.98 -0.97
CA ALA A 65 10.45 3.29 -2.18
C ALA A 65 9.57 3.65 -3.39
N GLY A 66 8.36 3.10 -3.52
CA GLY A 66 7.42 3.50 -4.58
C GLY A 66 6.95 4.96 -4.47
N LEU A 67 6.89 5.50 -3.24
CA LEU A 67 6.64 6.93 -3.03
C LEU A 67 7.83 7.78 -3.51
N LEU A 68 9.06 7.33 -3.31
CA LEU A 68 10.26 8.04 -3.81
C LEU A 68 10.32 7.98 -5.34
N GLU A 69 9.98 6.84 -5.95
CA GLU A 69 9.85 6.69 -7.41
C GLU A 69 8.83 7.70 -7.97
N PHE A 70 7.66 7.80 -7.34
CA PHE A 70 6.65 8.80 -7.71
C PHE A 70 7.18 10.22 -7.57
N ALA A 71 7.78 10.56 -6.42
CA ALA A 71 8.32 11.89 -6.16
C ALA A 71 9.36 12.30 -7.22
N ALA A 72 10.24 11.37 -7.61
CA ALA A 72 11.21 11.56 -8.68
C ALA A 72 10.54 11.69 -10.06
N LEU A 73 9.51 10.89 -10.36
CA LEU A 73 8.77 10.93 -11.62
C LEU A 73 8.13 12.31 -11.87
N VAL A 74 7.62 12.96 -10.83
CA VAL A 74 6.93 14.25 -10.92
C VAL A 74 7.77 15.45 -10.44
N ASP A 75 9.04 15.22 -10.12
CA ASP A 75 10.01 16.22 -9.64
C ASP A 75 9.49 17.06 -8.46
N VAL A 76 8.96 16.39 -7.42
CA VAL A 76 8.50 17.03 -6.18
C VAL A 76 9.24 16.51 -4.95
N PRO A 77 9.53 17.36 -3.95
CA PRO A 77 10.17 16.92 -2.73
C PRO A 77 9.21 16.05 -1.89
N VAL A 78 9.79 15.10 -1.16
CA VAL A 78 9.08 14.33 -0.14
C VAL A 78 9.09 15.09 1.17
N THR A 79 7.92 15.26 1.76
CA THR A 79 7.71 15.85 3.09
C THR A 79 7.58 14.74 4.14
N ARG A 80 7.97 15.06 5.38
CA ARG A 80 8.00 14.14 6.51
C ARG A 80 7.16 14.71 7.66
N ALA A 81 6.34 13.87 8.28
CA ALA A 81 5.64 14.17 9.53
C ALA A 81 5.70 12.95 10.47
N ASP A 82 6.29 13.11 11.64
CA ASP A 82 6.29 12.05 12.65
C ASP A 82 4.95 12.01 13.40
N THR A 83 4.40 10.81 13.57
CA THR A 83 3.11 10.56 14.20
C THR A 83 3.24 9.48 15.29
N ALA A 84 2.19 9.27 16.08
CA ALA A 84 2.16 8.19 17.07
C ALA A 84 2.29 6.78 16.45
N PHE A 85 2.00 6.64 15.15
CA PHE A 85 1.99 5.36 14.43
C PHE A 85 3.22 5.14 13.55
N GLY A 86 4.20 6.06 13.58
CA GLY A 86 5.37 6.05 12.71
C GLY A 86 5.56 7.36 11.97
N THR A 87 6.41 7.36 10.95
CA THR A 87 6.72 8.51 10.13
C THR A 87 5.90 8.49 8.85
N HIS A 88 5.06 9.50 8.66
CA HIS A 88 4.28 9.71 7.45
C HIS A 88 5.12 10.49 6.43
N LEU A 89 5.32 9.89 5.26
CA LEU A 89 5.97 10.49 4.11
C LEU A 89 4.89 10.88 3.09
N ASP A 90 5.00 12.08 2.54
CA ASP A 90 4.03 12.64 1.58
C ASP A 90 4.73 13.34 0.43
N ALA A 91 4.26 13.12 -0.79
CA ALA A 91 4.63 13.87 -1.99
C ALA A 91 3.35 14.33 -2.70
N ILE A 92 3.22 15.63 -2.95
CA ILE A 92 2.01 16.24 -3.51
C ILE A 92 2.37 17.04 -4.76
N THR A 93 1.65 16.82 -5.85
CA THR A 93 1.79 17.56 -7.11
C THR A 93 0.44 17.84 -7.75
N ARG A 94 0.42 18.61 -8.85
CA ARG A 94 -0.77 18.80 -9.69
C ARG A 94 -0.51 18.35 -11.12
N ILE A 95 -1.36 17.47 -11.62
CA ILE A 95 -1.31 16.97 -13.00
C ILE A 95 -2.65 17.30 -13.66
N ARG A 96 -2.63 18.14 -14.71
CA ARG A 96 -3.83 18.61 -15.41
C ARG A 96 -4.87 19.27 -14.47
N GLY A 97 -4.40 19.98 -13.44
CA GLY A 97 -5.26 20.62 -12.45
C GLY A 97 -5.81 19.69 -11.36
N ILE A 98 -5.58 18.37 -11.46
CA ILE A 98 -5.92 17.39 -10.43
C ILE A 98 -4.79 17.31 -9.41
N GLU A 99 -5.11 17.35 -8.13
CA GLU A 99 -4.12 17.07 -7.07
C GLU A 99 -3.80 15.57 -7.05
N VAL A 100 -2.51 15.24 -7.11
CA VAL A 100 -2.03 13.86 -6.94
C VAL A 100 -1.15 13.82 -5.71
N ARG A 101 -1.59 13.04 -4.71
CA ARG A 101 -0.87 12.81 -3.47
C ARG A 101 -0.37 11.38 -3.43
N ALA A 102 0.91 11.17 -3.17
CA ALA A 102 1.45 9.89 -2.78
C ALA A 102 1.78 9.93 -1.29
N SER A 103 1.38 8.90 -0.54
CA SER A 103 1.74 8.79 0.88
C SER A 103 2.19 7.39 1.30
N ALA A 104 3.06 7.34 2.31
CA ALA A 104 3.51 6.12 2.94
C ALA A 104 3.61 6.34 4.46
N LEU A 105 3.14 5.38 5.25
CA LEU A 105 3.41 5.32 6.69
C LEU A 105 4.48 4.25 6.90
N VAL A 106 5.64 4.66 7.43
CA VAL A 106 6.81 3.81 7.64
C VAL A 106 7.35 3.97 9.06
N SER A 107 8.11 3.00 9.56
CA SER A 107 8.87 3.22 10.79
C SER A 107 9.89 4.38 10.65
N PRO A 108 10.29 5.04 11.75
CA PRO A 108 11.26 6.13 11.71
C PRO A 108 12.62 5.73 11.10
N TRP A 109 13.10 4.53 11.41
CA TRP A 109 14.34 4.00 10.83
C TRP A 109 14.22 3.81 9.31
N GLU A 110 13.09 3.29 8.84
CA GLU A 110 12.84 3.09 7.41
C GLU A 110 12.72 4.44 6.68
N ALA A 111 12.07 5.44 7.29
CA ALA A 111 12.05 6.81 6.75
C ALA A 111 13.46 7.38 6.59
N ASP A 112 14.31 7.22 7.62
CA ASP A 112 15.68 7.71 7.56
C ASP A 112 16.49 7.03 6.45
N ARG A 113 16.36 5.70 6.35
CA ARG A 113 16.97 4.88 5.30
C ARG A 113 16.53 5.32 3.90
N LEU A 114 15.23 5.51 3.70
CA LEU A 114 14.63 5.91 2.43
C LEU A 114 15.06 7.32 2.00
N LEU A 115 15.11 8.27 2.94
CA LEU A 115 15.48 9.65 2.67
C LEU A 115 17.00 9.87 2.59
N GLY A 116 17.81 8.81 2.74
CA GLY A 116 19.26 8.90 2.69
C GLY A 116 19.89 9.65 3.87
N THR A 117 19.09 10.04 4.87
CA THR A 117 19.60 10.48 6.17
C THR A 117 20.24 9.26 6.83
N ARG A 118 21.58 9.22 6.85
CA ARG A 118 22.32 8.21 7.61
C ARG A 118 22.03 8.38 9.09
N THR A 119 20.96 7.76 9.56
CA THR A 119 20.84 7.42 10.97
C THR A 119 21.78 6.26 11.21
N PRO A 120 22.71 6.35 12.19
CA PRO A 120 23.57 5.23 12.52
C PRO A 120 22.66 4.03 12.80
N GLU A 121 22.87 2.97 12.03
CA GLU A 121 22.16 1.69 12.20
C GLU A 121 22.19 1.37 13.69
N PRO A 122 21.03 1.19 14.35
CA PRO A 122 21.02 0.85 15.76
C PRO A 122 21.84 -0.44 15.86
N THR A 123 23.02 -0.34 16.46
CA THR A 123 23.89 -1.49 16.65
C THR A 123 23.00 -2.55 17.30
N PRO A 124 22.79 -3.71 16.66
CA PRO A 124 21.90 -4.72 17.20
C PRO A 124 22.39 -4.94 18.62
N THR A 125 21.54 -4.61 19.59
CA THR A 125 21.82 -4.91 20.99
C THR A 125 21.91 -6.42 20.99
N VAL A 126 23.14 -6.95 20.91
CA VAL A 126 23.44 -8.34 21.17
C VAL A 126 22.87 -8.53 22.56
N GLN A 127 21.67 -9.10 22.63
CA GLN A 127 21.15 -9.63 23.87
C GLN A 127 22.21 -10.63 24.26
N ALA A 128 23.05 -10.22 25.22
CA ALA A 128 24.00 -11.11 25.85
C ALA A 128 23.12 -12.22 26.42
N GLU A 129 23.08 -13.33 25.67
CA GLU A 129 22.67 -14.62 26.19
C GLU A 129 23.53 -14.83 27.42
N ASP A 130 22.91 -14.56 28.57
CA ASP A 130 23.37 -15.02 29.84
C ASP A 130 23.38 -16.55 29.73
N GLN A 131 24.51 -17.09 29.29
CA GLN A 131 24.89 -18.50 29.41
C GLN A 131 25.02 -18.82 30.90
N ALA A 132 23.90 -18.79 31.62
CA ALA A 132 23.80 -19.27 32.97
C ALA A 132 23.46 -20.76 32.93
N ALA A 133 24.55 -21.54 32.91
CA ALA A 133 24.67 -22.86 33.51
C ALA A 133 23.64 -23.93 33.13
N ALA A 134 24.11 -24.85 32.29
CA ALA A 134 23.62 -26.22 32.20
C ALA A 134 23.59 -26.88 33.61
N HIS A 135 22.40 -27.03 34.17
CA HIS A 135 22.13 -28.03 35.20
C HIS A 135 21.62 -29.31 34.53
N PRO A 136 22.27 -30.48 34.73
CA PRO A 136 21.78 -31.74 34.22
C PRO A 136 20.48 -32.11 34.92
N VAL A 137 19.39 -32.26 34.15
CA VAL A 137 18.12 -32.79 34.63
C VAL A 137 18.29 -34.30 34.85
N PRO A 138 18.12 -34.83 36.08
CA PRO A 138 18.14 -36.27 36.30
C PRO A 138 16.87 -36.92 35.74
N LEU A 139 17.05 -37.89 34.84
CA LEU A 139 16.01 -38.81 34.37
C LEU A 139 15.52 -39.67 35.54
N SER A 140 14.45 -39.23 36.20
CA SER A 140 13.71 -40.07 37.14
C SER A 140 12.62 -40.83 36.41
N THR A 141 12.68 -42.15 36.53
CA THR A 141 11.69 -43.12 36.12
C THR A 141 10.37 -42.89 36.85
N SER A 142 9.40 -42.27 36.16
CA SER A 142 8.04 -42.14 36.70
C SER A 142 7.16 -43.27 36.19
N THR A 143 6.99 -44.22 37.09
CA THR A 143 5.93 -45.20 37.28
C THR A 143 4.60 -44.88 36.57
N LEU A 144 4.14 -45.84 35.75
CA LEU A 144 2.76 -46.01 35.34
C LEU A 144 1.88 -46.34 36.56
N ALA A 145 1.09 -45.39 37.06
CA ALA A 145 0.01 -45.67 37.99
C ALA A 145 -1.15 -44.67 37.82
N GLU A 146 -2.30 -45.25 37.45
CA GLU A 146 -3.67 -44.81 37.70
C GLU A 146 -4.10 -43.37 37.34
N LEU A 147 -4.87 -43.29 36.25
CA LEU A 147 -5.74 -42.16 35.90
C LEU A 147 -7.04 -42.22 36.72
N PRO A 148 -7.32 -41.28 37.64
CA PRO A 148 -8.68 -40.92 37.96
C PRO A 148 -9.23 -40.00 36.86
N ALA A 149 -10.46 -40.26 36.44
CA ALA A 149 -11.21 -39.39 35.55
C ALA A 149 -11.43 -38.01 36.20
N ILE A 150 -10.71 -36.99 35.75
CA ILE A 150 -10.95 -35.60 36.14
C ILE A 150 -11.59 -34.91 34.94
N MET A 151 -12.90 -34.68 35.05
CA MET A 151 -13.61 -33.71 34.22
C MET A 151 -13.06 -32.31 34.55
N SER A 152 -12.00 -31.89 33.88
CA SER A 152 -11.52 -30.50 33.94
C SER A 152 -12.47 -29.62 33.14
N VAL A 153 -13.41 -29.01 33.86
CA VAL A 153 -14.13 -27.82 33.41
C VAL A 153 -13.09 -26.70 33.29
N LEU A 154 -12.76 -26.34 32.05
CA LEU A 154 -11.97 -25.17 31.69
C LEU A 154 -12.66 -23.93 32.28
N THR A 155 -12.17 -23.45 33.42
CA THR A 155 -12.48 -22.10 33.91
C THR A 155 -11.48 -21.14 33.27
N PRO A 156 -11.94 -20.16 32.47
CA PRO A 156 -11.04 -19.16 31.92
C PRO A 156 -10.47 -18.33 33.07
N ASN A 157 -9.16 -18.42 33.27
CA ASN A 157 -8.42 -17.61 34.22
C ASN A 157 -8.24 -16.21 33.61
N THR A 158 -9.31 -15.42 33.58
CA THR A 158 -9.28 -14.04 33.09
C THR A 158 -8.82 -13.13 34.22
N THR A 159 -7.53 -12.78 34.23
CA THR A 159 -7.01 -11.74 35.11
C THR A 159 -7.60 -10.39 34.67
N PRO A 160 -8.42 -9.71 35.50
CA PRO A 160 -9.06 -8.46 35.11
C PRO A 160 -7.98 -7.37 35.01
N GLY A 161 -7.69 -6.92 33.79
CA GLY A 161 -6.75 -5.83 33.51
C GLY A 161 -5.58 -6.19 32.60
N ALA A 162 -5.43 -7.46 32.19
CA ALA A 162 -4.67 -7.78 30.99
C ALA A 162 -5.61 -7.54 29.81
N GLU A 163 -5.30 -6.53 29.00
CA GLU A 163 -5.94 -6.33 27.70
C GLU A 163 -5.86 -7.68 26.97
N ASP A 164 -7.00 -8.20 26.46
CA ASP A 164 -7.10 -9.53 25.86
C ASP A 164 -6.18 -9.60 24.62
N GLU A 165 -4.92 -9.92 24.85
CA GLU A 165 -3.93 -10.15 23.81
C GLU A 165 -4.38 -11.41 23.06
N GLY A 166 -4.68 -11.24 21.77
CA GLY A 166 -5.11 -12.33 20.90
C GLY A 166 -4.12 -13.48 21.00
N ARG A 167 -4.61 -14.66 21.39
CA ARG A 167 -3.81 -15.87 21.50
C ARG A 167 -4.46 -17.01 20.75
N CYS A 168 -3.67 -17.83 20.07
CA CYS A 168 -4.21 -18.97 19.36
C CYS A 168 -4.80 -19.96 20.37
N VAL A 169 -6.08 -20.30 20.23
CA VAL A 169 -6.73 -21.21 21.19
C VAL A 169 -6.18 -22.65 21.17
N ARG A 170 -5.43 -23.03 20.13
CA ARG A 170 -4.85 -24.38 19.99
C ARG A 170 -3.44 -24.48 20.56
N CYS A 171 -2.53 -23.59 20.19
CA CYS A 171 -1.12 -23.65 20.64
C CYS A 171 -0.73 -22.55 21.63
N GLY A 172 -1.58 -21.55 21.85
CA GLY A 172 -1.29 -20.43 22.76
C GLY A 172 -0.29 -19.40 22.24
N CYS A 173 0.17 -19.50 20.99
CA CYS A 173 1.04 -18.47 20.41
C CYS A 173 0.35 -17.10 20.40
N THR A 174 1.15 -16.04 20.49
CA THR A 174 0.73 -14.63 20.46
C THR A 174 1.54 -13.89 19.38
N ASP A 175 1.22 -12.61 19.13
CA ASP A 175 2.01 -11.76 18.23
C ASP A 175 3.49 -11.66 18.64
N ASN A 176 3.75 -11.69 19.96
CA ASN A 176 5.09 -11.60 20.52
C ASN A 176 5.78 -12.98 20.70
N ALA A 177 5.04 -14.07 20.52
CA ALA A 177 5.52 -15.44 20.73
C ALA A 177 4.91 -16.38 19.68
N ALA A 178 5.29 -16.20 18.42
CA ALA A 178 4.84 -17.02 17.29
C ALA A 178 5.31 -18.48 17.40
N CYS A 179 4.66 -19.38 16.66
CA CYS A 179 5.10 -20.76 16.53
C CYS A 179 6.52 -20.87 15.95
N GLU A 180 7.21 -21.98 16.22
CA GLU A 180 8.49 -22.30 15.59
C GLU A 180 8.33 -22.34 14.06
N GLY A 181 9.13 -21.55 13.34
CA GLY A 181 9.00 -21.35 11.90
C GLY A 181 8.06 -20.21 11.47
N GLY A 182 7.40 -19.54 12.42
CA GLY A 182 6.50 -18.42 12.19
C GLY A 182 5.06 -18.86 11.84
N CYS A 183 4.10 -18.03 12.23
CA CYS A 183 2.68 -18.20 11.90
C CYS A 183 1.99 -16.84 11.74
N TYR A 184 0.82 -16.81 11.12
CA TYR A 184 -0.03 -15.62 11.01
C TYR A 184 -1.44 -15.90 11.53
N TRP A 185 -2.19 -14.85 11.89
CA TRP A 185 -3.56 -14.99 12.41
C TRP A 185 -4.55 -15.41 11.33
N VAL A 186 -5.42 -16.36 11.69
CA VAL A 186 -6.51 -16.90 10.89
C VAL A 186 -7.77 -16.83 11.73
N SER A 187 -8.78 -16.12 11.24
CA SER A 187 -10.11 -16.10 11.84
C SER A 187 -10.98 -17.16 11.15
N ASN A 188 -11.53 -18.10 11.91
CA ASN A 188 -12.50 -19.07 11.37
C ASN A 188 -13.94 -18.50 11.38
N LEU A 189 -14.91 -19.25 10.84
CA LEU A 189 -16.33 -18.86 10.84
C LEU A 189 -16.94 -18.65 12.23
N GLN A 190 -16.29 -19.18 13.28
CA GLN A 190 -16.73 -19.04 14.66
C GLN A 190 -16.10 -17.83 15.35
N LEU A 191 -15.33 -17.00 14.62
CA LEU A 191 -14.58 -15.86 15.12
C LEU A 191 -13.61 -16.24 16.25
N VAL A 192 -13.03 -17.44 16.17
CA VAL A 192 -12.02 -17.92 17.11
C VAL A 192 -10.63 -17.63 16.55
N ASP A 193 -9.77 -17.05 17.38
CA ASP A 193 -8.39 -16.75 17.02
C ASP A 193 -7.54 -18.04 16.91
N LEU A 194 -7.13 -18.33 15.68
CA LEU A 194 -6.23 -19.43 15.36
C LEU A 194 -4.99 -18.89 14.65
N CYS A 195 -3.85 -19.55 14.78
CA CYS A 195 -2.70 -19.27 13.93
C CYS A 195 -2.69 -20.22 12.72
N SER A 196 -2.03 -19.81 11.65
CA SER A 196 -1.92 -20.56 10.39
C SER A 196 -1.30 -21.94 10.55
N ALA A 197 -0.44 -22.14 11.56
CA ALA A 197 0.17 -23.43 11.87
C ALA A 197 -0.83 -24.40 12.52
N CYS A 198 -1.84 -23.87 13.21
CA CYS A 198 -2.86 -24.65 13.89
C CYS A 198 -4.17 -24.76 13.10
N ALA A 199 -4.43 -23.87 12.15
CA ALA A 199 -5.63 -23.90 11.31
C ALA A 199 -5.65 -25.17 10.43
N THR A 200 -6.82 -25.78 10.26
CA THR A 200 -7.01 -26.87 9.29
C THR A 200 -7.04 -26.30 7.87
N ALA A 201 -6.86 -27.16 6.87
CA ALA A 201 -6.96 -26.77 5.47
C ALA A 201 -8.34 -26.16 5.11
N GLU A 202 -9.41 -26.61 5.77
CA GLU A 202 -10.77 -26.10 5.58
C GLU A 202 -10.96 -24.70 6.22
N GLU A 203 -10.40 -24.50 7.42
CA GLU A 203 -10.37 -23.18 8.08
C GLU A 203 -9.56 -22.16 7.27
N LEU A 204 -8.43 -22.56 6.70
CA LEU A 204 -7.62 -21.72 5.81
C LEU A 204 -8.34 -21.40 4.49
N ALA A 205 -9.04 -22.37 3.90
CA ALA A 205 -9.79 -22.16 2.67
C ALA A 205 -10.92 -21.13 2.84
N THR A 206 -11.51 -21.06 4.03
CA THR A 206 -12.60 -20.12 4.33
C THR A 206 -12.13 -18.66 4.27
N MET A 207 -10.92 -18.35 4.74
CA MET A 207 -10.39 -16.96 4.65
C MET A 207 -10.11 -16.51 3.21
N SER A 208 -9.96 -17.44 2.28
CA SER A 208 -9.75 -17.12 0.87
C SER A 208 -11.05 -16.81 0.12
N ILE A 209 -12.22 -16.98 0.77
CA ILE A 209 -13.56 -16.76 0.21
C ILE A 209 -14.24 -15.64 0.97
N ILE A 210 -13.57 -14.50 1.14
CA ILE A 210 -14.29 -13.23 1.18
C ILE A 210 -14.33 -12.76 -0.28
N PRO A 211 -15.35 -13.12 -1.09
CA PRO A 211 -15.60 -12.37 -2.30
C PRO A 211 -15.73 -10.92 -1.83
N ALA A 212 -14.94 -10.01 -2.41
CA ALA A 212 -15.14 -8.59 -2.22
C ALA A 212 -16.63 -8.35 -2.48
N GLU A 213 -17.38 -8.01 -1.43
CA GLU A 213 -18.82 -7.76 -1.55
C GLU A 213 -18.97 -6.68 -2.61
N VAL A 214 -19.44 -7.08 -3.79
CA VAL A 214 -19.99 -6.14 -4.75
C VAL A 214 -21.25 -5.64 -4.06
N PRO A 215 -21.34 -4.35 -3.67
CA PRO A 215 -22.50 -3.86 -2.96
C PRO A 215 -23.76 -4.16 -3.78
N ASP A 216 -24.62 -5.00 -3.22
CA ASP A 216 -25.95 -5.33 -3.75
C ASP A 216 -26.78 -4.03 -3.80
N GLY A 217 -26.84 -3.41 -4.97
CA GLY A 217 -27.56 -2.14 -5.11
C GLY A 217 -27.75 -1.59 -6.52
N GLU A 218 -27.02 -2.06 -7.54
CA GLU A 218 -27.24 -1.59 -8.91
C GLU A 218 -27.65 -2.75 -9.82
N GLN A 219 -28.96 -2.95 -9.87
CA GLN A 219 -29.62 -3.84 -10.80
C GLN A 219 -29.31 -3.33 -12.22
N LEU A 220 -28.35 -3.97 -12.90
CA LEU A 220 -28.06 -3.68 -14.31
C LEU A 220 -29.38 -3.75 -15.09
N PRO A 221 -29.79 -2.68 -15.80
CA PRO A 221 -30.97 -2.74 -16.64
C PRO A 221 -30.78 -3.87 -17.67
N ALA A 222 -31.85 -4.65 -17.85
CA ALA A 222 -31.92 -5.73 -18.81
C ALA A 222 -31.31 -5.28 -20.16
N ALA A 223 -30.34 -6.07 -20.64
CA ALA A 223 -29.62 -5.83 -21.88
C ALA A 223 -30.61 -5.53 -23.02
N ALA A 224 -30.74 -4.24 -23.36
CA ALA A 224 -31.31 -3.83 -24.62
C ALA A 224 -30.32 -4.22 -25.72
N ASP A 225 -30.87 -4.78 -26.81
CA ASP A 225 -30.21 -5.13 -28.06
C ASP A 225 -28.93 -4.34 -28.31
N THR A 226 -27.79 -4.97 -28.03
CA THR A 226 -26.49 -4.43 -28.41
C THR A 226 -26.31 -4.73 -29.90
N PRO A 227 -26.27 -3.72 -30.79
CA PRO A 227 -26.01 -3.96 -32.20
C PRO A 227 -24.62 -4.59 -32.38
N GLU A 228 -24.55 -5.56 -33.28
CA GLU A 228 -23.34 -6.25 -33.71
C GLU A 228 -22.19 -5.24 -33.93
N PRO A 229 -21.03 -5.40 -33.27
CA PRO A 229 -19.94 -4.44 -33.37
C PRO A 229 -19.40 -4.39 -34.80
N ALA A 230 -19.40 -3.19 -35.37
CA ALA A 230 -18.81 -2.94 -36.68
C ALA A 230 -17.33 -3.40 -36.72
N PRO A 231 -16.86 -3.93 -37.88
CA PRO A 231 -15.51 -4.44 -38.01
C PRO A 231 -14.47 -3.35 -37.71
N ILE A 232 -13.63 -3.62 -36.70
CA ILE A 232 -12.55 -2.73 -36.27
C ILE A 232 -11.57 -2.56 -37.43
N PRO A 233 -11.29 -1.33 -37.91
CA PRO A 233 -10.26 -1.11 -38.89
C PRO A 233 -8.89 -1.49 -38.30
N ARG A 234 -8.15 -2.34 -39.01
CA ARG A 234 -6.78 -2.73 -38.64
C ARG A 234 -5.90 -1.48 -38.58
N LEU A 235 -5.56 -1.05 -37.38
CA LEU A 235 -4.52 -0.04 -37.15
C LEU A 235 -3.20 -0.58 -37.73
N ALA A 236 -2.65 0.15 -38.69
CA ALA A 236 -1.33 -0.10 -39.24
C ALA A 236 -0.29 0.00 -38.12
N SER A 237 0.62 -0.97 -38.07
CA SER A 237 1.70 -1.07 -37.09
C SER A 237 2.46 0.26 -36.94
N PRO A 238 2.72 0.73 -35.70
CA PRO A 238 3.53 1.92 -35.50
C PRO A 238 4.97 1.65 -35.98
N LEU A 239 5.39 2.46 -36.94
CA LEU A 239 6.76 2.52 -37.44
C LEU A 239 7.68 2.94 -36.27
N MET A 240 8.42 1.98 -35.72
CA MET A 240 9.45 2.19 -34.69
C MET A 240 10.44 3.27 -35.15
N HIS A 241 10.26 4.51 -34.70
CA HIS A 241 11.25 5.56 -34.85
C HIS A 241 12.38 5.29 -33.86
N ARG A 242 13.51 4.84 -34.38
CA ARG A 242 14.78 4.79 -33.64
C ARG A 242 15.18 6.22 -33.27
N ILE A 243 15.05 6.58 -32.00
CA ILE A 243 15.65 7.77 -31.43
C ILE A 243 17.17 7.50 -31.34
N ALA A 244 17.94 8.17 -32.20
CA ALA A 244 19.39 8.16 -32.11
C ALA A 244 19.81 9.03 -30.92
N VAL A 245 20.28 8.39 -29.84
CA VAL A 245 20.92 9.08 -28.72
C VAL A 245 22.27 9.59 -29.21
N THR A 246 22.41 10.91 -29.35
CA THR A 246 23.70 11.55 -29.63
C THR A 246 24.49 11.63 -28.32
N PRO A 247 25.68 11.01 -28.21
CA PRO A 247 26.49 11.13 -27.00
C PRO A 247 27.03 12.56 -26.86
N ALA A 248 26.91 13.11 -25.65
CA ALA A 248 27.49 14.39 -25.30
C ALA A 248 29.02 14.31 -25.34
N LEU A 249 29.64 15.23 -26.09
CA LEU A 249 31.10 15.42 -26.13
C LEU A 249 31.59 15.92 -24.76
N PRO A 250 32.73 15.43 -24.25
CA PRO A 250 33.34 15.95 -23.03
C PRO A 250 33.86 17.38 -23.26
N ALA A 251 33.66 18.24 -22.26
CA ALA A 251 34.22 19.59 -22.23
C ALA A 251 35.74 19.52 -22.12
N GLU A 252 36.45 20.19 -23.03
CA GLU A 252 37.89 20.38 -22.94
C GLU A 252 38.18 21.42 -21.85
N ASP A 253 38.79 20.97 -20.76
CA ASP A 253 39.40 21.83 -19.74
C ASP A 253 40.61 22.56 -20.34
N GLY A 254 40.45 23.86 -20.56
CA GLY A 254 41.54 24.77 -20.90
C GLY A 254 42.44 25.01 -19.68
N GLN A 255 43.67 24.49 -19.74
CA GLN A 255 44.75 24.89 -18.84
C GLN A 255 45.43 26.16 -19.37
N ALA A 256 45.55 27.15 -18.49
CA ALA A 256 46.39 28.34 -18.61
C ALA A 256 47.81 28.07 -18.10
#